data_AF-A0A848RBF9-F1
#
_entry.id   AF-A0A848RBF9-F1
#
_cell.length_a   1.000
_cell.length_b   1.000
_cell.length_c   1.000
_cell.angle_alpha   90.00
_cell.angle_beta   90.00
_cell.angle_gamma   90.00
#
_symmetry.space_group_name_H-M   'P 1'
#
loop_
_entity.id
_entity.type
_entity.pdbx_description
1 polymer ?
#
loop_
_entity_poly.entity_id
_entity_poly.type
_entity_poly.pdbx_seq_one_letter_code
_entity_poly.pdbx_strand_id
1 'polypeptide(L)'
;MLLVIDVGNTSITWGVYKGDELVNDFRTSTVKTRTSDEYGLIFINTLTHANIDPQDIEDVIISSVVPNLMHTLPSMVKKYFNKNPMIVNCELDLGINIKYDNPKEVGADRIVNAVGALEIYGKKSIIVDIGTAMTFCVVDEEKNYLGGLIMPGIGISAEALFMMTSKLPKIEIIAPDKVIQANTVGAMQSGLYYGFKEMIDGIVAKLLKELNWKEEDTNIISTGGFSTMLTSDSRYNFIINRFLTLEGLKIIYEKNNKID
;
A
#
# COMPACT_ATOMS: atom_id res chain seq x y z
N MET A 1 15.41 12.82 -11.69
CA MET A 1 14.77 12.15 -10.52
C MET A 1 13.46 11.49 -10.94
N LEU A 2 13.00 10.45 -10.23
CA LEU A 2 11.73 9.78 -10.49
C LEU A 2 10.69 10.14 -9.42
N LEU A 3 9.52 10.61 -9.82
CA LEU A 3 8.37 10.79 -8.94
C LEU A 3 7.47 9.54 -9.00
N VAL A 4 7.30 8.87 -7.87
CA VAL A 4 6.37 7.72 -7.73
C VAL A 4 5.11 8.17 -7.00
N ILE A 5 3.93 7.78 -7.49
CA ILE A 5 2.64 8.16 -6.90
C ILE A 5 1.76 6.92 -6.74
N ASP A 6 1.37 6.61 -5.51
CA ASP A 6 0.38 5.59 -5.18
C ASP A 6 -0.92 6.24 -4.70
N VAL A 7 -2.00 6.00 -5.42
CA VAL A 7 -3.31 6.63 -5.22
C VAL A 7 -4.27 5.64 -4.57
N GLY A 8 -4.31 5.65 -3.24
CA GLY A 8 -5.26 4.90 -2.43
C GLY A 8 -6.59 5.62 -2.23
N ASN A 9 -7.58 4.91 -1.67
CA ASN A 9 -8.92 5.47 -1.42
C ASN A 9 -8.94 6.58 -0.35
N THR A 10 -8.10 6.46 0.68
CA THR A 10 -8.05 7.42 1.80
C THR A 10 -6.91 8.43 1.64
N SER A 11 -5.78 7.99 1.10
CA SER A 11 -4.59 8.83 0.93
C SER A 11 -3.86 8.51 -0.36
N ILE A 12 -3.19 9.53 -0.89
CA ILE A 12 -2.17 9.43 -1.93
C ILE A 12 -0.81 9.47 -1.23
N THR A 13 -0.03 8.42 -1.38
CA THR A 13 1.36 8.34 -0.92
C THR A 13 2.25 8.54 -2.14
N TRP A 14 3.26 9.38 -2.03
CA TRP A 14 4.14 9.65 -3.16
C TRP A 14 5.55 9.95 -2.67
N GLY A 15 6.54 9.72 -3.52
CA GLY A 15 7.95 9.86 -3.15
C GLY A 15 8.82 10.23 -4.34
N VAL A 16 10.00 10.74 -4.04
CA VAL A 16 10.99 11.15 -5.04
C VAL A 16 12.24 10.31 -4.89
N TYR A 17 12.60 9.61 -5.96
CA TYR A 17 13.83 8.83 -6.04
C TYR A 17 14.92 9.58 -6.81
N LYS A 18 16.15 9.50 -6.30
CA LYS A 18 17.37 9.90 -6.99
C LYS A 18 18.28 8.67 -7.13
N GLY A 19 18.24 8.04 -8.30
CA GLY A 19 18.81 6.70 -8.46
C GLY A 19 18.06 5.71 -7.56
N ASP A 20 18.79 4.97 -6.74
CA ASP A 20 18.22 3.98 -5.80
C ASP A 20 17.71 4.56 -4.49
N GLU A 21 18.01 5.83 -4.19
CA GLU A 21 17.68 6.45 -2.91
C GLU A 21 16.31 7.14 -2.95
N LEU A 22 15.43 6.80 -2.01
CA LEU A 22 14.20 7.55 -1.73
C LEU A 22 14.57 8.82 -0.96
N VAL A 23 14.66 9.95 -1.66
CA VAL A 23 15.11 11.23 -1.09
C VAL A 23 14.07 11.83 -0.16
N ASN A 24 12.79 11.68 -0.50
CA ASN A 24 11.67 12.09 0.35
C ASN A 24 10.41 11.28 0.00
N ASP A 25 9.53 11.13 1.00
CA ASP A 25 8.18 10.63 0.84
C ASP A 25 7.15 11.58 1.48
N PHE A 26 5.94 11.57 0.94
CA PHE A 26 4.87 12.46 1.33
C PHE A 26 3.54 11.73 1.27
N ARG A 27 2.57 12.31 1.99
CA ARG A 27 1.20 11.80 2.02
C ARG A 27 0.21 12.94 2.00
N THR A 28 -0.78 12.85 1.13
CA THR A 28 -1.93 13.76 1.08
C THR A 28 -3.23 12.95 1.12
N SER A 29 -4.30 13.52 1.67
CA SER A 29 -5.62 12.90 1.60
C SER A 29 -6.10 12.79 0.15
N THR A 30 -6.77 11.67 -0.16
CA THR A 30 -7.44 11.46 -1.44
C THR A 30 -8.75 12.22 -1.45
N VAL A 31 -8.82 13.30 -2.24
CA VAL A 31 -10.05 14.08 -2.44
C VAL A 31 -10.46 13.94 -3.90
N LYS A 32 -11.53 13.16 -4.15
CA LYS A 32 -11.98 12.79 -5.50
C LYS A 32 -12.47 13.99 -6.33
N THR A 33 -12.82 15.09 -5.67
CA THR A 33 -13.33 16.32 -6.29
C THR A 33 -12.25 17.36 -6.55
N ARG A 34 -11.02 17.15 -6.08
CA ARG A 34 -9.91 18.09 -6.35
C ARG A 34 -9.57 18.07 -7.83
N THR A 35 -9.30 19.26 -8.35
CA THR A 35 -8.85 19.54 -9.71
C THR A 35 -7.36 19.24 -9.89
N SER A 36 -6.90 19.22 -11.15
CA SER A 36 -5.48 19.08 -11.47
C SER A 36 -4.64 20.21 -10.88
N ASP A 37 -5.22 21.39 -10.75
CA ASP A 37 -4.53 22.60 -10.27
C ASP A 37 -4.37 22.58 -8.76
N GLU A 38 -5.39 22.15 -8.03
CA GLU A 38 -5.29 21.95 -6.58
C GLU A 38 -4.25 20.89 -6.24
N TYR A 39 -4.24 19.75 -6.93
CA TYR A 39 -3.19 18.75 -6.73
C TYR A 39 -1.81 19.26 -7.17
N GLY A 40 -1.73 19.98 -8.30
CA GLY A 40 -0.48 20.55 -8.80
C GLY A 40 0.16 21.49 -7.77
N LEU A 41 -0.62 22.41 -7.21
CA LEU A 41 -0.15 23.30 -6.14
C LEU A 41 0.30 22.54 -4.90
N ILE A 42 -0.43 21.48 -4.49
CA ILE A 42 -0.02 20.64 -3.35
C ILE A 42 1.34 20.00 -3.63
N PHE A 43 1.53 19.38 -4.80
CA PHE A 43 2.76 18.68 -5.14
C PHE A 43 3.94 19.65 -5.25
N ILE A 44 3.77 20.75 -6.01
CA ILE A 44 4.82 21.75 -6.21
C ILE A 44 5.23 22.39 -4.88
N ASN A 45 4.28 22.82 -4.06
CA ASN A 45 4.59 23.44 -2.76
C ASN A 45 5.29 22.45 -1.83
N THR A 46 4.87 21.19 -1.82
CA THR A 46 5.47 20.15 -0.98
C THR A 46 6.90 19.84 -1.42
N LEU A 47 7.15 19.68 -2.72
CA LEU A 47 8.50 19.50 -3.27
C LEU A 47 9.41 20.68 -2.96
N THR A 48 8.91 21.90 -3.18
CA THR A 48 9.66 23.14 -2.91
C THR A 48 10.04 23.24 -1.43
N HIS A 49 9.10 22.92 -0.53
CA HIS A 49 9.37 22.89 0.91
C HIS A 49 10.43 21.86 1.30
N ALA A 50 10.49 20.74 0.57
CA ALA A 50 11.49 19.71 0.75
C ALA A 50 12.83 19.99 0.03
N ASN A 51 13.01 21.21 -0.51
CA ASN A 51 14.17 21.63 -1.31
C ASN A 51 14.42 20.75 -2.56
N ILE A 52 13.34 20.24 -3.17
CA ILE A 52 13.39 19.54 -4.46
C ILE A 52 12.82 20.49 -5.51
N ASP A 53 13.61 20.84 -6.53
CA ASP A 53 13.11 21.60 -7.66
C ASP A 53 12.19 20.69 -8.51
N PRO A 54 10.92 21.07 -8.75
CA PRO A 54 10.04 20.31 -9.62
C PRO A 54 10.60 20.07 -11.04
N GLN A 55 11.53 20.91 -11.51
CA GLN A 55 12.20 20.73 -12.81
C GLN A 55 13.19 19.55 -12.82
N ASP A 56 13.68 19.11 -11.65
CA ASP A 56 14.57 17.95 -11.53
C ASP A 56 13.82 16.60 -11.64
N ILE A 57 12.48 16.64 -11.64
CA ILE A 57 11.65 15.46 -11.90
C ILE A 57 11.69 15.15 -13.39
N GLU A 58 12.31 14.04 -13.73
CA GLU A 58 12.54 13.61 -15.11
C GLU A 58 11.37 12.76 -15.61
N ASP A 59 10.81 11.93 -14.73
CA ASP A 59 9.74 11.00 -15.03
C ASP A 59 8.79 10.81 -13.85
N VAL A 60 7.59 10.32 -14.15
CA VAL A 60 6.55 10.06 -13.16
C VAL A 60 5.91 8.70 -13.43
N ILE A 61 5.69 7.90 -12.38
CA ILE A 61 4.86 6.70 -12.44
C ILE A 61 3.71 6.78 -11.43
N ILE A 62 2.53 6.30 -11.82
CA ILE A 62 1.31 6.35 -11.02
C ILE A 62 0.68 4.95 -10.93
N SER A 63 0.46 4.48 -9.70
CA SER A 63 -0.49 3.40 -9.37
C SER A 63 -1.77 4.02 -8.80
N SER A 64 -2.93 3.47 -9.14
CA SER A 64 -4.19 3.95 -8.60
C SER A 64 -5.26 2.89 -8.52
N VAL A 65 -5.97 2.88 -7.39
CA VAL A 65 -7.23 2.15 -7.20
C VAL A 65 -8.44 3.09 -7.16
N VAL A 66 -8.26 4.36 -7.57
CA VAL A 66 -9.28 5.41 -7.55
C VAL A 66 -9.51 5.96 -8.98
N PRO A 67 -10.47 5.39 -9.73
CA PRO A 67 -10.72 5.76 -11.13
C PRO A 67 -11.00 7.26 -11.34
N ASN A 68 -11.70 7.91 -10.39
CA ASN A 68 -12.04 9.34 -10.45
C ASN A 68 -10.82 10.25 -10.60
N LEU A 69 -9.64 9.82 -10.14
CA LEU A 69 -8.42 10.63 -10.20
C LEU A 69 -7.55 10.34 -11.43
N MET A 70 -7.92 9.36 -12.25
CA MET A 70 -7.12 8.95 -13.42
C MET A 70 -7.21 9.89 -14.62
N HIS A 71 -8.09 10.88 -14.59
CA HIS A 71 -8.03 12.03 -15.49
C HIS A 71 -7.24 13.20 -14.85
N THR A 72 -7.48 13.44 -13.56
CA THR A 72 -6.95 14.58 -12.79
C THR A 72 -5.44 14.52 -12.61
N LEU A 73 -4.90 13.41 -12.11
CA LEU A 73 -3.48 13.30 -11.78
C LEU A 73 -2.58 13.28 -13.02
N PRO A 74 -2.91 12.55 -14.11
CA PRO A 74 -2.11 12.67 -15.33
C PRO A 74 -2.14 14.07 -15.93
N SER A 75 -3.27 14.78 -15.86
CA SER A 75 -3.37 16.18 -16.29
C SER A 75 -2.51 17.11 -15.44
N MET A 76 -2.47 16.88 -14.12
CA MET A 76 -1.59 17.59 -13.20
C MET A 76 -0.11 17.37 -13.56
N VAL A 77 0.29 16.12 -13.79
CA VAL A 77 1.67 15.80 -14.18
C VAL A 77 2.08 16.52 -15.48
N LYS A 78 1.22 16.49 -16.50
CA LYS A 78 1.47 17.20 -17.76
C LYS A 78 1.60 18.72 -17.56
N LYS A 79 0.71 19.32 -16.76
CA LYS A 79 0.66 20.77 -16.58
C LYS A 79 1.79 21.32 -15.70
N TYR A 80 2.15 20.62 -14.62
CA TYR A 80 3.06 21.14 -13.60
C TYR A 80 4.47 20.57 -13.68
N PHE A 81 4.65 19.38 -14.26
CA PHE A 81 5.96 18.75 -14.43
C PHE A 81 6.39 18.67 -15.90
N ASN A 82 5.48 18.96 -16.85
CA ASN A 82 5.73 18.83 -18.29
C ASN A 82 6.18 17.42 -18.70
N LYS A 83 5.62 16.38 -18.03
CA LYS A 83 5.91 14.96 -18.28
C LYS A 83 4.65 14.19 -18.67
N ASN A 84 4.84 13.03 -19.28
CA ASN A 84 3.78 12.04 -19.47
C ASN A 84 3.97 10.93 -18.42
N PRO A 85 3.05 10.74 -17.47
CA PRO A 85 3.23 9.71 -16.45
C PRO A 85 3.02 8.32 -17.03
N MET A 86 3.86 7.38 -16.60
CA MET A 86 3.62 5.95 -16.75
C MET A 86 2.50 5.53 -15.79
N ILE A 87 1.47 4.88 -16.30
CA ILE A 87 0.34 4.41 -15.48
C ILE A 87 0.45 2.90 -15.32
N VAL A 88 0.49 2.42 -14.08
CA VAL A 88 0.53 0.98 -13.80
C VAL A 88 -0.74 0.31 -14.31
N ASN A 89 -0.57 -0.68 -15.18
CA ASN A 89 -1.64 -1.52 -15.72
C ASN A 89 -1.05 -2.89 -16.11
N CYS A 90 -1.91 -3.83 -16.56
CA CYS A 90 -1.48 -5.17 -16.95
C CYS A 90 -0.73 -5.24 -18.30
N GLU A 91 -0.59 -4.12 -19.03
CA GLU A 91 0.12 -4.06 -20.31
C GLU A 91 1.62 -3.78 -20.13
N LEU A 92 2.02 -3.27 -18.96
CA LEU A 92 3.43 -3.10 -18.58
C LEU A 92 4.10 -4.46 -18.34
N ASP A 93 5.42 -4.51 -18.52
CA ASP A 93 6.22 -5.60 -17.99
C ASP A 93 6.28 -5.51 -16.46
N LEU A 94 5.43 -6.32 -15.81
CA LEU A 94 5.37 -6.44 -14.36
C LEU A 94 6.35 -7.49 -13.83
N GLY A 95 6.92 -8.34 -14.69
CA GLY A 95 7.79 -9.44 -14.27
C GLY A 95 7.12 -10.52 -13.39
N ILE A 96 5.78 -10.54 -13.32
CA ILE A 96 4.99 -11.49 -12.54
C ILE A 96 3.83 -12.07 -13.37
N ASN A 97 3.41 -13.29 -13.03
CA ASN A 97 2.30 -13.98 -13.69
C ASN A 97 1.04 -13.94 -12.81
N ILE A 98 0.01 -13.20 -13.23
CA ILE A 98 -1.22 -13.04 -12.44
C ILE A 98 -2.16 -14.22 -12.69
N LYS A 99 -2.42 -15.03 -11.65
CA LYS A 99 -3.27 -16.24 -11.72
C LYS A 99 -4.75 -16.01 -11.42
N TYR A 100 -5.19 -14.75 -11.32
CA TYR A 100 -6.62 -14.44 -11.24
C TYR A 100 -7.34 -14.85 -12.53
N ASP A 101 -8.60 -15.26 -12.41
CA ASP A 101 -9.47 -15.55 -13.57
C ASP A 101 -9.54 -14.35 -14.54
N ASN A 102 -9.57 -13.13 -13.98
CA ASN A 102 -9.46 -11.89 -14.73
C ASN A 102 -8.34 -11.02 -14.14
N PRO A 103 -7.13 -11.00 -14.74
CA PRO A 103 -6.00 -10.21 -14.24
C PRO A 103 -6.27 -8.71 -14.10
N LYS A 104 -7.20 -8.16 -14.89
CA LYS A 104 -7.55 -6.73 -14.87
C LYS A 104 -8.33 -6.30 -13.63
N GLU A 105 -8.86 -7.25 -12.86
CA GLU A 105 -9.61 -6.97 -11.62
C GLU A 105 -8.70 -6.78 -10.40
N VAL A 106 -7.43 -7.14 -10.51
CA VAL A 106 -6.48 -6.96 -9.42
C VAL A 106 -6.14 -5.47 -9.28
N GLY A 107 -6.27 -4.95 -8.07
CA GLY A 107 -5.86 -3.58 -7.75
C GLY A 107 -4.38 -3.33 -8.09
N ALA A 108 -4.09 -2.16 -8.66
CA ALA A 108 -2.74 -1.79 -9.06
C ALA A 108 -1.77 -1.79 -7.87
N ASP A 109 -2.22 -1.34 -6.70
CA ASP A 109 -1.47 -1.39 -5.43
C ASP A 109 -1.01 -2.80 -5.05
N ARG A 110 -1.88 -3.80 -5.20
CA ARG A 110 -1.58 -5.21 -4.91
C ARG A 110 -0.57 -5.79 -5.89
N ILE A 111 -0.68 -5.44 -7.17
CA ILE A 111 0.31 -5.80 -8.20
C ILE A 111 1.67 -5.19 -7.85
N VAL A 112 1.71 -3.89 -7.56
CA VAL A 112 2.93 -3.16 -7.23
C VAL A 112 3.61 -3.76 -5.99
N ASN A 113 2.85 -4.05 -4.94
CA ASN A 113 3.37 -4.68 -3.73
C ASN A 113 3.95 -6.08 -4.02
N ALA A 114 3.30 -6.86 -4.88
CA ALA A 114 3.79 -8.17 -5.31
C ALA A 114 5.11 -8.08 -6.09
N VAL A 115 5.22 -7.14 -7.02
CA VAL A 115 6.46 -6.89 -7.77
C VAL A 115 7.58 -6.46 -6.81
N GLY A 116 7.30 -5.48 -5.93
CA GLY A 116 8.26 -5.01 -4.93
C GLY A 116 8.75 -6.14 -4.02
N ALA A 117 7.83 -6.97 -3.51
CA ALA A 117 8.18 -8.08 -2.64
C ALA A 117 9.11 -9.11 -3.32
N LEU A 118 8.79 -9.52 -4.55
CA LEU A 118 9.58 -10.51 -5.27
C LEU A 118 10.96 -9.99 -5.65
N GLU A 119 11.05 -8.75 -6.12
CA GLU A 119 12.31 -8.20 -6.63
C GLU A 119 13.25 -7.76 -5.49
N ILE A 120 12.72 -7.32 -4.35
CA ILE A 120 13.53 -6.94 -3.18
C ILE A 120 13.98 -8.17 -2.38
N TYR A 121 13.07 -9.10 -2.11
CA TYR A 121 13.34 -10.20 -1.17
C TYR A 121 13.61 -11.55 -1.83
N GLY A 122 13.38 -11.69 -3.15
CA GLY A 122 13.84 -12.83 -3.94
C GLY A 122 13.26 -14.20 -3.58
N LYS A 123 12.20 -14.26 -2.76
CA LYS A 123 11.52 -15.51 -2.38
C LYS A 123 10.00 -15.36 -2.46
N LYS A 124 9.31 -16.51 -2.45
CA LYS A 124 7.87 -16.56 -2.21
C LYS A 124 7.49 -15.74 -0.98
N SER A 125 6.38 -15.04 -1.08
CA SER A 125 6.00 -14.04 -0.10
C SER A 125 4.50 -14.05 0.18
N ILE A 126 4.15 -13.82 1.44
CA ILE A 126 2.81 -13.43 1.89
C ILE A 126 2.91 -11.95 2.28
N ILE A 127 2.17 -11.10 1.59
CA ILE A 127 2.20 -9.64 1.78
C ILE A 127 0.90 -9.22 2.44
N VAL A 128 1.00 -8.60 3.61
CA VAL A 128 -0.11 -8.07 4.40
C VAL A 128 -0.11 -6.56 4.33
N ASP A 129 -0.96 -5.99 3.47
CA ASP A 129 -1.14 -4.54 3.37
C ASP A 129 -2.23 -4.08 4.35
N ILE A 130 -1.83 -3.29 5.34
CA ILE A 130 -2.68 -2.78 6.41
C ILE A 130 -3.07 -1.33 6.11
N GLY A 131 -3.84 -1.17 5.03
CA GLY A 131 -4.36 0.11 4.54
C GLY A 131 -5.83 0.36 4.90
N THR A 132 -6.53 1.06 4.01
CA THR A 132 -7.98 1.32 4.11
C THR A 132 -8.76 0.01 4.20
N ALA A 133 -8.51 -0.89 3.25
CA ALA A 133 -8.78 -2.31 3.40
C ALA A 133 -7.51 -3.01 3.87
N MET A 134 -7.66 -4.13 4.57
CA MET A 134 -6.56 -5.05 4.82
C MET A 134 -6.54 -6.09 3.71
N THR A 135 -5.39 -6.28 3.06
CA THR A 135 -5.24 -7.30 2.02
C THR A 135 -4.10 -8.25 2.35
N PHE A 136 -4.29 -9.50 1.96
CA PHE A 136 -3.25 -10.52 1.95
C PHE A 136 -3.01 -10.84 0.49
N CYS A 137 -1.76 -10.80 0.03
CA CYS A 137 -1.39 -11.17 -1.33
C CYS A 137 -0.34 -12.27 -1.27
N VAL A 138 -0.49 -13.29 -2.10
CA VAL A 138 0.41 -14.45 -2.11
C VAL A 138 1.13 -14.50 -3.46
N VAL A 139 2.45 -14.54 -3.40
CA VAL A 139 3.32 -14.73 -4.56
C VAL A 139 4.25 -15.91 -4.33
N ASP A 140 4.39 -16.80 -5.31
CA ASP A 140 5.26 -17.97 -5.21
C ASP A 140 6.67 -17.73 -5.78
N GLU A 141 7.52 -18.75 -5.69
CA GLU A 141 8.90 -18.75 -6.17
C GLU A 141 9.03 -18.72 -7.70
N GLU A 142 7.96 -19.06 -8.43
CA GLU A 142 7.90 -18.97 -9.89
C GLU A 142 7.39 -17.60 -10.38
N LYS A 143 7.31 -16.61 -9.47
CA LYS A 143 6.75 -15.28 -9.73
C LYS A 143 5.27 -15.30 -10.12
N ASN A 144 4.52 -16.32 -9.71
CA ASN A 144 3.07 -16.33 -9.87
C ASN A 144 2.42 -15.56 -8.71
N TYR A 145 1.60 -14.57 -9.06
CA TYR A 145 0.67 -13.95 -8.12
C TYR A 145 -0.57 -14.84 -8.01
N LEU A 146 -0.64 -15.59 -6.91
CA LEU A 146 -1.59 -16.69 -6.74
C LEU A 146 -3.00 -16.21 -6.36
N GLY A 147 -3.11 -15.06 -5.71
CA GLY A 147 -4.35 -14.79 -5.01
C GLY A 147 -4.18 -13.94 -3.78
N GLY A 148 -5.25 -13.91 -3.00
CA GLY A 148 -5.24 -13.22 -1.73
C GLY A 148 -6.58 -13.11 -1.05
N LEU A 149 -6.58 -12.41 0.06
CA LEU A 149 -7.77 -12.06 0.82
C LEU A 149 -7.91 -10.54 0.87
N ILE A 150 -9.16 -10.07 0.96
CA ILE A 150 -9.48 -8.65 1.18
C ILE A 150 -10.49 -8.61 2.32
N MET A 151 -10.26 -7.72 3.30
CA MET A 151 -11.16 -7.52 4.43
C MET A 151 -11.14 -6.07 4.90
N PRO A 152 -12.13 -5.64 5.71
CA PRO A 152 -12.13 -4.31 6.28
C PRO A 152 -10.85 -4.04 7.07
N GLY A 153 -10.18 -2.92 6.79
CA GLY A 153 -9.06 -2.46 7.60
C GLY A 153 -9.53 -2.01 8.98
N ILE A 154 -8.61 -1.93 9.94
CA ILE A 154 -8.91 -1.55 11.33
C ILE A 154 -9.63 -0.19 11.44
N GLY A 155 -9.29 0.75 10.57
CA GLY A 155 -9.98 2.05 10.45
C GLY A 155 -11.43 1.93 10.01
N ILE A 156 -11.71 1.13 8.97
CA ILE A 156 -13.09 0.87 8.52
C ILE A 156 -13.89 0.20 9.64
N SER A 157 -13.31 -0.79 10.31
CA SER A 157 -13.99 -1.50 11.41
C SER A 157 -14.32 -0.57 12.58
N ALA A 158 -13.42 0.34 12.95
CA ALA A 158 -13.68 1.35 13.97
C ALA A 158 -14.82 2.32 13.57
N GLU A 159 -14.77 2.82 12.33
CA GLU A 159 -15.81 3.73 11.81
C GLU A 159 -17.16 3.02 11.68
N ALA A 160 -17.18 1.74 11.28
CA ALA A 160 -18.40 0.95 11.21
C ALA A 160 -19.07 0.78 12.57
N LEU A 161 -18.29 0.54 13.64
CA LEU A 161 -18.82 0.47 15.00
C LEU A 161 -19.46 1.81 15.43
N PHE A 162 -18.82 2.92 15.11
CA PHE A 162 -19.35 4.26 15.40
C PHE A 162 -20.64 4.54 14.60
N MET A 163 -20.64 4.28 13.30
CA MET A 163 -21.73 4.64 12.40
C MET A 163 -22.96 3.72 12.52
N MET A 164 -22.76 2.44 12.82
CA MET A 164 -23.81 1.41 12.80
C MET A 164 -24.37 1.07 14.18
N THR A 165 -23.99 1.81 15.22
CA THR A 165 -24.50 1.60 16.58
C THR A 165 -24.92 2.92 17.24
N SER A 166 -25.82 2.88 18.21
CA SER A 166 -26.40 4.11 18.78
C SER A 166 -25.56 4.76 19.88
N LYS A 167 -24.62 4.05 20.49
CA LYS A 167 -23.93 4.48 21.72
C LYS A 167 -22.41 4.35 21.68
N LEU A 168 -21.83 3.71 20.66
CA LEU A 168 -20.38 3.61 20.58
C LEU A 168 -19.81 4.94 20.06
N PRO A 169 -18.85 5.54 20.77
CA PRO A 169 -18.24 6.79 20.32
C PRO A 169 -17.26 6.54 19.17
N LYS A 170 -16.90 7.62 18.47
CA LYS A 170 -15.74 7.60 17.59
C LYS A 170 -14.48 7.47 18.44
N ILE A 171 -13.57 6.59 18.04
CA ILE A 171 -12.35 6.29 18.79
C ILE A 171 -11.11 6.44 17.92
N GLU A 172 -9.98 6.74 18.56
CA GLU A 172 -8.67 6.57 17.96
C GLU A 172 -8.17 5.13 18.16
N ILE A 173 -7.41 4.64 17.19
CA ILE A 173 -6.82 3.30 17.20
C ILE A 173 -5.47 3.39 17.90
N ILE A 174 -5.36 2.76 19.07
CA ILE A 174 -4.14 2.68 19.87
C ILE A 174 -3.96 1.27 20.41
N ALA A 175 -2.72 0.91 20.76
CA ALA A 175 -2.43 -0.31 21.49
C ALA A 175 -2.82 -0.13 22.97
N PRO A 176 -3.70 -0.97 23.53
CA PRO A 176 -4.11 -0.89 24.93
C PRO A 176 -3.20 -1.70 25.85
N ASP A 177 -3.02 -1.22 27.09
CA ASP A 177 -2.14 -1.84 28.10
C ASP A 177 -2.59 -3.24 28.56
N LYS A 178 -3.88 -3.56 28.39
CA LYS A 178 -4.46 -4.87 28.76
C LYS A 178 -5.66 -5.21 27.88
N VAL A 179 -5.98 -6.51 27.83
CA VAL A 179 -7.07 -7.04 27.01
C VAL A 179 -8.46 -6.67 27.56
N ILE A 180 -8.75 -6.99 28.83
CA ILE A 180 -10.08 -6.70 29.40
C ILE A 180 -10.13 -5.27 29.90
N GLN A 181 -11.07 -4.48 29.36
CA GLN A 181 -11.24 -3.06 29.62
C GLN A 181 -12.57 -2.79 30.33
N ALA A 182 -12.58 -1.83 31.26
CA ALA A 182 -13.74 -1.51 32.10
C ALA A 182 -14.55 -0.30 31.58
N ASN A 183 -14.26 0.17 30.37
CA ASN A 183 -14.98 1.27 29.73
C ASN A 183 -15.14 1.00 28.22
N THR A 184 -16.14 1.62 27.60
CA THR A 184 -16.51 1.38 26.19
C THR A 184 -15.38 1.68 25.21
N VAL A 185 -14.70 2.82 25.37
CA VAL A 185 -13.61 3.23 24.47
C VAL A 185 -12.48 2.21 24.49
N GLY A 186 -12.01 1.84 25.69
CA GLY A 186 -10.99 0.82 25.87
C GLY A 186 -11.44 -0.55 25.35
N ALA A 187 -12.70 -0.95 25.59
CA ALA A 187 -13.23 -2.21 25.10
C ALA A 187 -13.23 -2.28 23.56
N MET A 188 -13.61 -1.20 22.88
CA MET A 188 -13.52 -1.10 21.42
C MET A 188 -12.08 -1.14 20.94
N GLN A 189 -11.18 -0.36 21.54
CA GLN A 189 -9.75 -0.33 21.19
C GLN A 189 -9.11 -1.71 21.37
N SER A 190 -9.40 -2.39 22.47
CA SER A 190 -8.91 -3.74 22.75
C SER A 190 -9.45 -4.78 21.79
N GLY A 191 -10.77 -4.77 21.52
CA GLY A 191 -11.37 -5.68 20.55
C GLY A 191 -10.79 -5.52 19.14
N LEU A 192 -10.56 -4.27 18.71
CA LEU A 192 -9.93 -4.00 17.42
C LEU A 192 -8.45 -4.40 17.42
N TYR A 193 -7.67 -3.95 18.39
CA TYR A 193 -6.22 -4.20 18.41
C TYR A 193 -5.90 -5.69 18.50
N TYR A 194 -6.35 -6.38 19.56
CA TYR A 194 -6.04 -7.80 19.74
C TYR A 194 -6.78 -8.68 18.73
N GLY A 195 -8.01 -8.31 18.34
CA GLY A 195 -8.76 -9.05 17.33
C GLY A 195 -8.05 -9.04 15.98
N PHE A 196 -7.54 -7.90 15.53
CA PHE A 196 -6.78 -7.82 14.28
C PHE A 196 -5.43 -8.54 14.37
N LYS A 197 -4.69 -8.45 15.49
CA LYS A 197 -3.42 -9.19 15.66
C LYS A 197 -3.63 -10.70 15.55
N GLU A 198 -4.59 -11.25 16.30
CA GLU A 198 -4.89 -12.68 16.24
C GLU A 198 -5.41 -13.12 14.87
N MET A 199 -6.21 -12.27 14.21
CA MET A 199 -6.71 -12.52 12.86
C MET A 199 -5.56 -12.58 11.84
N ILE A 200 -4.62 -11.63 11.87
CA ILE A 200 -3.46 -11.62 10.95
C ILE A 200 -2.67 -12.92 11.12
N ASP A 201 -2.27 -13.26 12.34
CA ASP A 201 -1.51 -14.47 12.63
C ASP A 201 -2.28 -15.74 12.21
N GLY A 202 -3.58 -15.78 12.49
CA GLY A 202 -4.43 -16.92 12.14
C GLY A 202 -4.58 -17.09 10.62
N ILE A 203 -4.66 -16.00 9.86
CA ILE A 203 -4.73 -16.04 8.39
C ILE A 203 -3.37 -16.47 7.81
N VAL A 204 -2.26 -15.91 8.30
CA VAL A 204 -0.91 -16.32 7.88
C VAL A 204 -0.71 -17.82 8.13
N ALA A 205 -1.09 -18.33 9.31
CA ALA A 205 -1.03 -19.76 9.63
C ALA A 205 -1.82 -20.62 8.63
N LYS A 206 -3.03 -20.16 8.24
CA LYS A 206 -3.88 -20.85 7.27
C LYS A 206 -3.24 -20.87 5.88
N LEU A 207 -2.71 -19.73 5.42
CA LEU A 207 -2.05 -19.61 4.13
C LEU A 207 -0.80 -20.51 4.03
N LEU A 208 0.09 -20.46 5.03
CA LEU A 208 1.26 -21.33 5.08
C LEU A 208 0.87 -22.81 5.03
N LYS A 209 -0.14 -23.20 5.79
CA LYS A 209 -0.64 -24.58 5.80
C LYS A 209 -1.25 -25.00 4.44
N GLU A 210 -2.08 -24.15 3.85
CA GLU A 210 -2.75 -24.42 2.57
C GLU A 210 -1.76 -24.59 1.43
N LEU A 211 -0.73 -23.73 1.40
CA LEU A 211 0.32 -23.74 0.38
C LEU A 211 1.41 -24.79 0.67
N ASN A 212 1.35 -25.46 1.83
CA ASN A 212 2.41 -26.32 2.35
C ASN A 212 3.78 -25.60 2.38
N TRP A 213 3.76 -24.33 2.78
CA TRP A 213 4.94 -23.49 2.91
C TRP A 213 5.40 -23.43 4.36
N LYS A 214 6.72 -23.34 4.54
CA LYS A 214 7.32 -23.10 5.84
C LYS A 214 7.64 -21.63 6.02
N GLU A 215 7.50 -21.15 7.26
CA GLU A 215 7.84 -19.77 7.63
C GLU A 215 9.31 -19.44 7.31
N GLU A 216 10.24 -20.34 7.62
CA GLU A 216 11.70 -20.15 7.41
C GLU A 216 12.09 -19.86 5.95
N ASP A 217 11.24 -20.31 5.01
CA ASP A 217 11.46 -20.20 3.56
C ASP A 217 10.49 -19.22 2.87
N THR A 218 9.68 -18.49 3.65
CA THR A 218 8.64 -17.58 3.13
C THR A 218 8.82 -16.20 3.72
N ASN A 219 8.89 -15.17 2.87
CA ASN A 219 8.86 -13.80 3.38
C ASN A 219 7.43 -13.46 3.79
N ILE A 220 7.24 -13.08 5.05
CA ILE A 220 5.96 -12.57 5.54
C ILE A 220 6.14 -11.07 5.71
N ILE A 221 5.57 -10.30 4.81
CA ILE A 221 5.83 -8.86 4.69
C ILE A 221 4.59 -8.11 5.16
N SER A 222 4.77 -7.04 5.92
CA SER A 222 3.70 -6.11 6.26
C SER A 222 4.02 -4.70 5.80
N THR A 223 3.02 -4.06 5.20
CA THR A 223 3.06 -2.66 4.75
C THR A 223 1.77 -1.93 5.16
N GLY A 224 1.66 -0.66 4.81
CA GLY A 224 0.50 0.16 5.14
C GLY A 224 0.62 0.85 6.49
N GLY A 225 -0.36 1.69 6.79
CA GLY A 225 -0.30 2.68 7.87
C GLY A 225 -0.26 2.10 9.28
N PHE A 226 -0.87 0.93 9.50
CA PHE A 226 -0.92 0.27 10.81
C PHE A 226 -0.05 -1.00 10.88
N SER A 227 0.83 -1.24 9.90
CA SER A 227 1.76 -2.40 9.86
C SER A 227 2.51 -2.57 11.17
N THR A 228 3.35 -1.61 11.53
CA THR A 228 4.15 -1.65 12.76
C THR A 228 3.30 -1.91 14.01
N MET A 229 2.13 -1.27 14.13
CA MET A 229 1.28 -1.43 15.31
C MET A 229 0.76 -2.87 15.47
N LEU A 230 0.41 -3.53 14.37
CA LEU A 230 -0.25 -4.84 14.41
C LEU A 230 0.71 -6.02 14.24
N THR A 231 1.88 -5.84 13.63
CA THR A 231 2.77 -6.97 13.28
C THR A 231 4.10 -7.02 14.01
N SER A 232 4.52 -5.97 14.73
CA SER A 232 5.85 -5.94 15.39
C SER A 232 6.05 -7.04 16.42
N ASP A 233 4.99 -7.39 17.17
CA ASP A 233 5.01 -8.50 18.14
C ASP A 233 4.11 -9.66 17.67
N SER A 234 4.13 -9.95 16.37
CA SER A 234 3.44 -11.12 15.81
C SER A 234 4.15 -12.41 16.23
N ARG A 235 3.43 -13.53 16.22
CA ARG A 235 4.03 -14.87 16.36
C ARG A 235 4.90 -15.25 15.16
N TYR A 236 4.70 -14.60 14.01
CA TYR A 236 5.48 -14.80 12.80
C TYR A 236 6.52 -13.71 12.64
N ASN A 237 7.64 -14.03 12.00
CA ASN A 237 8.69 -13.06 11.69
C ASN A 237 8.28 -12.15 10.53
N PHE A 238 7.58 -11.05 10.85
CA PHE A 238 7.17 -10.06 9.87
C PHE A 238 8.32 -9.13 9.46
N ILE A 239 8.53 -9.00 8.16
CA ILE A 239 9.32 -7.91 7.58
C ILE A 239 8.40 -6.70 7.46
N ILE A 240 8.62 -5.67 8.27
CA ILE A 240 7.88 -4.41 8.16
C ILE A 240 8.56 -3.51 7.14
N ASN A 241 7.93 -3.32 5.98
CA ASN A 241 8.39 -2.40 4.96
C ASN A 241 7.24 -1.47 4.56
N ARG A 242 7.29 -0.23 5.06
CA ARG A 242 6.27 0.81 4.82
C ARG A 242 6.34 1.43 3.43
N PHE A 243 7.45 1.22 2.71
CA PHE A 243 7.71 1.80 1.39
C PHE A 243 7.58 0.79 0.25
N LEU A 244 7.16 -0.44 0.54
CA LEU A 244 7.04 -1.54 -0.43
C LEU A 244 6.34 -1.11 -1.73
N THR A 245 5.27 -0.32 -1.62
CA THR A 245 4.51 0.17 -2.79
C THR A 245 5.32 1.18 -3.61
N LEU A 246 6.03 2.11 -2.96
CA LEU A 246 6.87 3.10 -3.64
C LEU A 246 8.08 2.44 -4.31
N GLU A 247 8.69 1.45 -3.65
CA GLU A 247 9.79 0.66 -4.21
C GLU A 247 9.31 -0.19 -5.39
N GLY A 248 8.15 -0.84 -5.27
CA GLY A 248 7.52 -1.58 -6.37
C GLY A 248 7.24 -0.69 -7.59
N LEU A 249 6.80 0.55 -7.37
CA LEU A 249 6.61 1.53 -8.44
C LEU A 249 7.91 1.86 -9.17
N LYS A 250 8.99 2.13 -8.43
CA LYS A 250 10.32 2.36 -9.02
C LYS A 250 10.77 1.16 -9.85
N ILE A 251 10.64 -0.04 -9.32
CA ILE A 251 11.04 -1.29 -9.99
C ILE A 251 10.25 -1.50 -11.28
N ILE A 252 8.93 -1.27 -11.26
CA ILE A 252 8.10 -1.37 -12.47
C ILE A 252 8.53 -0.33 -13.50
N TYR A 253 8.76 0.91 -13.09
CA TYR A 253 9.24 1.96 -13.97
C TYR A 253 10.58 1.57 -14.62
N GLU A 254 11.55 1.08 -13.85
CA GLU A 254 12.86 0.66 -14.35
C GLU A 254 12.78 -0.50 -15.34
N LYS A 255 11.87 -1.46 -15.15
CA LYS A 255 11.65 -2.55 -16.11
C LYS A 255 11.11 -2.04 -17.46
N ASN A 256 10.27 -1.01 -17.42
CA ASN A 256 9.57 -0.49 -18.61
C ASN A 256 10.24 0.73 -19.25
N ASN A 257 11.29 1.27 -18.62
CA ASN A 257 12.06 2.41 -19.14
C ASN A 257 13.49 2.04 -19.52
N LYS A 258 13.82 0.75 -19.63
CA LYS A 258 15.07 0.33 -20.28
C LYS A 258 15.00 0.68 -21.77
N ILE A 259 15.65 1.79 -22.10
CA ILE A 259 16.08 2.10 -23.46
C ILE A 259 17.22 1.11 -23.76
N ASP A 260 17.00 0.22 -24.74
CA ASP A 260 18.10 -0.46 -25.45
C ASP A 260 18.98 0.56 -26.19
#